data_AF-A0A2J7ZR69-F1
#
_entry.id   AF-A0A2J7ZR69-F1
#
_cell.length_a   1.000
_cell.length_b   1.000
_cell.length_c   1.000
_cell.angle_alpha   90.00
_cell.angle_beta   90.00
_cell.angle_gamma   90.00
#
_symmetry.space_group_name_H-M   'P 1'
#
loop_
_entity.id
_entity.type
_entity.pdbx_description
1 polymer ?
#
loop_
_entity_poly.entity_id
_entity_poly.type
_entity_poly.pdbx_seq_one_letter_code
_entity_poly.pdbx_strand_id
1 'polypeptide(L)' 'PMDGCTFPIVIMDEAGQSSEQEAMIPLSRGCKMAILVGDPKQLPPFFPSLNLRGTGPKPGPEHRSLLDCLLDNKVAQ' A
#
# COMPACT_ATOMS: atom_id res chain seq x y z
N PRO A 1 16.12 -8.00 17.39
CA PRO A 1 16.63 -8.28 16.03
C PRO A 1 15.72 -9.30 15.33
N MET A 2 14.94 -8.84 14.35
CA MET A 2 14.10 -9.69 13.48
C MET A 2 14.94 -10.18 12.29
N ASP A 3 16.10 -10.74 12.58
CA ASP A 3 17.10 -11.11 11.58
C ASP A 3 16.93 -12.62 11.31
N GLY A 4 16.46 -12.97 10.10
CA GLY A 4 16.31 -14.37 9.64
C GLY A 4 14.89 -14.90 9.46
N CYS A 5 13.84 -14.20 9.91
CA CYS A 5 12.46 -14.61 9.66
C CYS A 5 12.01 -14.26 8.22
N THR A 6 11.45 -15.25 7.53
CA THR A 6 10.83 -15.10 6.20
C THR A 6 9.31 -15.22 6.30
N PHE A 7 8.60 -14.50 5.44
CA PHE A 7 7.14 -14.48 5.38
C PHE A 7 6.71 -14.92 3.98
N PRO A 8 6.63 -16.24 3.69
CA PRO A 8 6.29 -16.73 2.36
C PRO A 8 4.87 -16.36 1.91
N ILE A 9 3.97 -16.13 2.87
CA ILE A 9 2.62 -15.62 2.65
C ILE A 9 2.44 -14.36 3.48
N VAL A 10 2.01 -13.28 2.83
CA VAL A 10 1.69 -12.00 3.47
C VAL A 10 0.23 -11.67 3.20
N ILE A 11 -0.54 -11.42 4.26
CA ILE A 11 -1.92 -10.96 4.18
C ILE A 11 -1.96 -9.57 4.80
N MET A 12 -2.41 -8.58 4.04
CA MET A 12 -2.57 -7.21 4.51
C MET A 12 -4.05 -6.84 4.47
N ASP A 13 -4.62 -6.57 5.63
CA ASP A 13 -5.93 -5.93 5.74
C ASP A 13 -5.77 -4.41 5.66
N GLU A 14 -6.82 -3.71 5.22
CA GLU A 14 -6.80 -2.27 4.99
C GLU A 14 -5.63 -1.77 4.11
N ALA A 15 -5.24 -2.57 3.11
CA ALA A 15 -4.07 -2.31 2.27
C ALA A 15 -4.15 -0.98 1.48
N GLY A 16 -5.36 -0.44 1.26
CA GLY A 16 -5.55 0.90 0.66
C GLY A 16 -5.08 2.05 1.55
N GLN A 17 -4.97 1.83 2.87
CA GLN A 17 -4.49 2.83 3.84
C GLN A 17 -2.98 2.73 4.10
N SER A 18 -2.30 1.76 3.49
CA SER A 18 -0.85 1.58 3.62
C SER A 18 -0.13 2.16 2.40
N SER A 19 0.89 2.98 2.65
CA SER A 19 1.75 3.47 1.58
C SER A 19 2.47 2.32 0.88
N GLU A 20 2.85 2.52 -0.37
CA GLU A 20 3.63 1.52 -1.12
C GLU A 20 4.87 1.05 -0.34
N GLN A 21 5.56 1.98 0.32
CA GLN A 21 6.77 1.70 1.11
C GLN A 21 6.47 0.83 2.34
N GLU A 22 5.38 1.11 3.05
CA GLU A 22 4.96 0.31 4.22
C GLU A 22 4.59 -1.11 3.82
N ALA A 23 3.86 -1.28 2.70
CA ALA A 23 3.52 -2.59 2.16
C ALA A 23 4.76 -3.41 1.79
N MET A 24 5.85 -2.75 1.35
CA MET A 24 7.09 -3.44 0.99
C MET A 24 7.86 -4.00 2.19
N ILE A 25 7.62 -3.52 3.43
CA ILE A 25 8.34 -4.00 4.62
C ILE A 25 8.11 -5.52 4.84
N PRO A 26 6.87 -6.04 4.91
CA PRO A 26 6.64 -7.48 5.02
C PRO A 26 6.90 -8.21 3.69
N LEU A 27 6.61 -7.60 2.53
CA LEU A 27 6.75 -8.25 1.22
C LEU A 27 8.21 -8.54 0.84
N SER A 28 9.14 -7.66 1.22
CA SER A 28 10.58 -7.83 0.95
C SER A 28 11.22 -9.00 1.71
N ARG A 29 10.50 -9.62 2.65
CA ARG A 29 11.01 -10.70 3.52
C ARG A 29 10.71 -12.10 2.97
N GLY A 30 10.97 -12.31 1.69
CA GLY A 30 10.81 -13.63 1.05
C GLY A 30 9.36 -14.00 0.74
N CYS A 31 8.49 -13.02 0.54
CA CYS A 31 7.10 -13.24 0.16
C CYS A 31 7.01 -13.90 -1.23
N LYS A 32 6.20 -14.95 -1.31
CA LYS A 32 5.88 -15.69 -2.54
C LYS A 32 4.42 -15.51 -2.95
N MET A 33 3.55 -15.21 -1.97
CA MET A 33 2.14 -14.97 -2.19
C MET A 33 1.66 -13.82 -1.30
N ALA A 34 1.07 -12.80 -1.90
CA ALA A 34 0.50 -11.66 -1.20
C ALA A 34 -1.02 -11.61 -1.43
N ILE A 35 -1.77 -11.42 -0.35
CA ILE A 35 -3.21 -11.13 -0.40
C ILE A 35 -3.39 -9.74 0.20
N LEU A 36 -3.78 -8.79 -0.66
CA LEU A 36 -4.06 -7.41 -0.27
C LEU A 36 -5.57 -7.21 -0.23
N VAL A 37 -6.10 -6.90 0.95
CA VAL A 37 -7.52 -6.64 1.17
C VAL A 37 -7.68 -5.18 1.54
N GLY A 38 -8.63 -4.50 0.91
CA GLY A 38 -8.92 -3.10 1.17
C GLY A 38 -9.84 -2.51 0.11
N ASP A 39 -10.38 -1.33 0.40
CA ASP A 39 -11.21 -0.58 -0.55
C ASP A 39 -10.44 0.66 -1.05
N PRO A 40 -10.04 0.70 -2.33
CA PRO A 40 -9.29 1.83 -2.91
C PRO A 40 -10.08 3.14 -2.96
N LYS A 41 -11.40 3.11 -2.69
CA LYS A 41 -12.25 4.31 -2.63
C LYS A 41 -12.41 4.86 -1.22
N GLN A 42 -11.87 4.19 -0.20
CA GLN A 42 -11.87 4.67 1.17
C GLN A 42 -10.66 5.58 1.44
N LEU A 43 -10.19 5.66 2.68
CA LEU A 43 -9.12 6.56 3.08
C LEU A 43 -7.81 6.20 2.36
N PRO A 44 -7.07 7.18 1.79
CA PRO A 44 -5.73 6.95 1.27
C PRO A 44 -4.73 6.78 2.43
N PRO A 45 -3.48 6.40 2.12
CA PRO A 45 -2.44 6.37 3.14
C PRO A 45 -2.25 7.73 3.82
N PHE A 46 -1.98 7.70 5.13
CA PHE A 46 -1.80 8.92 5.90
C PHE A 46 -0.38 9.47 5.74
N PHE A 47 -0.27 10.72 5.27
CA PHE A 47 1.00 11.42 5.16
C PHE A 47 1.00 12.66 6.08
N PRO A 48 1.90 12.76 7.07
CA PRO A 48 1.86 13.84 8.07
C PRO A 48 1.95 15.26 7.48
N SER A 49 2.62 15.41 6.34
CA SER A 49 2.80 16.68 5.63
C SER A 49 1.68 17.03 4.67
N LEU A 50 0.74 16.10 4.42
CA LEU A 50 -0.30 16.26 3.40
C LEU A 50 -1.66 16.46 4.07
N ASN A 51 -2.21 17.68 3.92
CA ASN A 51 -3.56 17.99 4.38
C ASN A 51 -4.61 17.38 3.44
N LEU A 52 -4.91 16.10 3.65
CA LEU A 52 -5.88 15.32 2.85
C LEU A 52 -7.35 15.63 3.19
N ARG A 53 -7.63 16.49 4.18
CA ARG A 53 -8.99 16.81 4.67
C ARG A 53 -9.66 18.00 3.95
N GLY A 54 -9.09 18.54 2.87
CA GLY A 54 -9.64 19.71 2.14
C GLY A 54 -9.40 19.67 0.64
N THR A 55 -9.79 20.74 -0.08
CA THR A 55 -9.59 20.96 -1.54
C THR A 55 -8.12 21.15 -1.94
N GLY A 56 -7.19 20.54 -1.20
CA GLY A 56 -5.77 20.56 -1.48
C GLY A 56 -5.45 19.81 -2.78
N PRO A 57 -4.23 19.98 -3.29
CA PRO A 57 -3.78 19.24 -4.47
C PRO A 57 -3.98 17.74 -4.23
N LYS A 58 -4.52 17.06 -5.24
CA LYS A 58 -4.65 15.60 -5.19
C LYS A 58 -3.25 15.01 -4.93
N PRO A 59 -3.13 14.01 -4.05
CA PRO A 59 -1.87 13.33 -3.80
C PRO A 59 -1.21 12.95 -5.13
N GLY A 60 0.08 13.26 -5.26
CA GLY A 60 0.88 12.83 -6.39
C GLY A 60 1.06 11.31 -6.40
N PRO A 61 1.64 10.73 -7.46
CA PRO A 61 1.88 9.28 -7.56
C PRO A 61 2.71 8.72 -6.39
N GLU A 62 3.48 9.55 -5.71
CA GLU A 62 4.24 9.21 -4.51
C GLU A 62 3.40 9.04 -3.23
N HIS A 63 2.12 9.42 -3.27
CA HIS A 63 1.19 9.43 -2.14
C HIS A 63 0.03 8.43 -2.33
N ARG A 64 0.32 7.21 -2.76
CA ARG A 64 -0.69 6.17 -3.04
C ARG A 64 -0.34 4.83 -2.40
N SER A 65 -1.34 3.94 -2.32
CA SER A 65 -1.14 2.59 -1.82
C SER A 65 -0.62 1.64 -2.90
N LEU A 66 0.01 0.54 -2.48
CA LEU A 66 0.37 -0.54 -3.41
C LEU A 66 -0.88 -1.16 -4.07
N LEU A 67 -2.01 -1.17 -3.37
CA LEU A 67 -3.29 -1.65 -3.91
C LEU A 67 -3.73 -0.80 -5.11
N ASP A 68 -3.66 0.53 -5.00
CA ASP A 68 -3.96 1.44 -6.10
C ASP A 68 -3.00 1.23 -7.27
N CYS A 69 -1.70 1.09 -7.01
CA CYS A 69 -0.70 0.79 -8.04
C CYS A 69 -1.07 -0.44 -8.87
N LEU A 70 -1.47 -1.52 -8.21
CA LEU A 70 -1.79 -2.79 -8.85
C LEU A 70 -3.11 -2.73 -9.63
N LEU A 71 -4.10 -2.00 -9.11
CA LEU A 71 -5.37 -1.80 -9.78
C LEU A 71 -5.21 -0.98 -11.06
N ASP A 72 -4.41 0.09 -11.03
CA ASP A 72 -4.10 0.90 -12.21
C ASP A 72 -3.45 0.06 -13.32
N ASN A 73 -2.55 -0.85 -12.94
CA ASN A 73 -1.89 -1.76 -13.89
C ASN A 73 -2.84 -2.83 -14.47
N LYS A 74 -3.90 -3.21 -13.73
CA LYS A 74 -4.93 -4.14 -14.23
C LYS A 74 -5.93 -3.46 -15.17
N VAL A 75 -6.19 -2.17 -15.00
CA VAL A 75 -7.05 -1.39 -15.90
C VAL A 75 -6.31 -1.03 -17.20
N ALA A 76 -4.97 -1.05 -17.18
CA ALA A 76 -4.10 -0.78 -18.32
C ALA A 76 -3.80 -2.01 -19.21
N GLN A 77 -4.27 -3.21 -18.86
CA GLN A 77 -4.22 -4.43 -19.69
C GLN A 77 -5.62 -4.81 -20.17
#